data_AF-A0A946TID0-F1
#
_entry.id   AF-A0A946TID0-F1
#
_cell.length_a   1.000
_cell.length_b   1.000
_cell.length_c   1.000
_cell.angle_alpha   90.00
_cell.angle_beta   90.00
_cell.angle_gamma   90.00
#
_symmetry.space_group_name_H-M   'P 1'
#
loop_
_entity.id
_entity.type
_entity.pdbx_description
1 polymer ?
#
loop_
_entity_poly.entity_id
_entity_poly.type
_entity_poly.pdbx_seq_one_letter_code
_entity_poly.pdbx_strand_id
1 'polypeptide(L)'
;MAKRENSHSVVEALNTETSAQYDNQSALTVSTTTVTTLVGKDYSHVYLQPDNDIYFTWATSDSDAINTSNNHFILGGSDIYILRIPQGIGATVYLQLQRKGGTDSTVRMTLA
;
A
#
# COMPACT_ATOMS: atom_id res chain seq x y z
N MET A 1 2.22 55.88 -33.13
CA MET A 1 2.11 55.37 -31.74
C MET A 1 1.87 53.86 -31.82
N ALA A 2 2.81 53.04 -31.36
CA ALA A 2 2.65 51.58 -31.37
C ALA A 2 1.90 51.11 -30.11
N LYS A 3 0.86 50.29 -30.30
CA LYS A 3 0.02 49.72 -29.23
C LYS A 3 0.83 48.69 -28.44
N ARG A 4 0.94 48.87 -27.13
CA ARG A 4 1.60 47.93 -26.22
C ARG A 4 0.61 46.82 -25.87
N GLU A 5 0.94 45.57 -26.17
CA GLU A 5 0.13 44.42 -25.75
C GLU A 5 0.57 43.97 -24.36
N ASN A 6 -0.39 43.93 -23.42
CA ASN A 6 -0.16 43.36 -22.10
C ASN A 6 -0.37 41.85 -22.19
N SER A 7 0.70 41.08 -22.05
CA SER A 7 0.62 39.62 -21.93
C SER A 7 0.14 39.26 -20.53
N HIS A 8 -1.00 38.58 -20.44
CA HIS A 8 -1.50 38.00 -19.20
C HIS A 8 -1.03 36.55 -19.10
N SER A 9 -0.19 36.22 -18.13
CA SER A 9 0.13 34.83 -17.79
C SER A 9 -0.72 34.38 -16.62
N VAL A 10 -1.46 33.29 -16.78
CA VAL A 10 -2.04 32.54 -15.66
C VAL A 10 -0.97 31.56 -15.20
N VAL A 11 -0.47 31.72 -13.98
CA VAL A 11 0.45 30.77 -13.36
C VAL A 11 -0.39 29.89 -12.43
N GLU A 12 -0.64 28.65 -12.85
CA GLU A 12 -1.15 27.61 -11.96
C GLU A 12 0.05 27.06 -11.17
N ALA A 13 0.16 27.41 -9.90
CA ALA A 13 1.15 26.85 -9.00
C ALA A 13 0.48 25.81 -8.10
N LEU A 14 0.85 24.54 -8.26
CA LEU A 14 0.50 23.49 -7.30
C LEU A 14 1.44 23.60 -6.10
N ASN A 15 1.00 24.30 -5.06
CA ASN A 15 1.72 24.36 -3.80
C ASN A 15 1.46 23.05 -3.02
N THR A 16 2.29 22.03 -3.25
CA THR A 16 2.20 20.76 -2.51
C THR A 16 3.23 20.76 -1.38
N GLU A 17 2.76 20.92 -0.15
CA GLU A 17 3.57 20.73 1.07
C GLU A 17 3.51 19.27 1.52
N THR A 18 3.81 18.33 0.63
CA THR A 18 3.80 16.90 0.96
C THR A 18 5.23 16.45 1.20
N SER A 19 5.64 16.26 2.46
CA SER A 19 6.80 15.41 2.73
C SER A 19 6.36 13.96 2.53
N ALA A 20 7.08 13.19 1.71
CA ALA A 20 6.85 11.74 1.66
C ALA A 20 7.23 11.14 3.03
N GLN A 21 6.23 10.81 3.84
CA GLN A 21 6.43 10.13 5.11
C GLN A 21 6.54 8.64 4.83
N TYR A 22 7.78 8.14 4.83
CA TYR A 22 8.04 6.71 4.78
C TYR A 22 8.08 6.15 6.19
N ASP A 23 7.23 5.17 6.46
CA ASP A 23 7.35 4.36 7.67
C ASP A 23 7.77 2.94 7.29
N ASN A 24 8.99 2.58 7.68
CA ASN A 24 9.52 1.25 7.42
C ASN A 24 8.96 0.30 8.46
N GLN A 25 8.12 -0.63 8.00
CA GLN A 25 7.53 -1.64 8.85
C GLN A 25 8.49 -2.83 8.92
N SER A 26 8.67 -3.36 10.13
CA SER A 26 9.53 -4.53 10.36
C SER A 26 9.16 -5.68 9.43
N ALA A 27 10.12 -6.52 9.06
CA ALA A 27 9.86 -7.68 8.22
C ALA A 27 8.81 -8.59 8.87
N LEU A 28 7.75 -8.91 8.13
CA LEU A 28 6.64 -9.74 8.59
C LEU A 28 6.89 -11.20 8.21
N THR A 29 6.63 -12.12 9.12
CA THR A 29 6.58 -13.56 8.80
C THR A 29 5.13 -13.92 8.48
N VAL A 30 4.83 -14.18 7.21
CA VAL A 30 3.50 -14.53 6.72
C VAL A 30 3.40 -16.06 6.58
N SER A 31 2.53 -16.66 7.38
CA SER A 31 2.39 -18.12 7.53
C SER A 31 1.04 -18.64 7.00
N THR A 32 0.63 -19.85 7.42
CA THR A 32 -0.68 -20.43 7.09
C THR A 32 -1.86 -19.65 7.63
N THR A 33 -1.66 -18.90 8.72
CA THR A 33 -2.70 -18.08 9.33
C THR A 33 -2.59 -16.66 8.83
N THR A 34 -3.74 -15.96 8.75
CA THR A 34 -3.76 -14.55 8.38
C THR A 34 -2.93 -13.72 9.36
N VAL A 35 -2.02 -12.93 8.81
CA VAL A 35 -1.23 -11.90 9.49
C VAL A 35 -1.85 -10.56 9.16
N THR A 36 -2.16 -9.79 10.20
CA THR A 36 -2.83 -8.50 10.07
C THR A 36 -1.88 -7.40 10.48
N THR A 37 -1.70 -6.38 9.62
CA THR A 37 -0.96 -5.17 9.97
C THR A 37 -1.86 -3.94 9.81
N LEU A 38 -1.89 -3.11 10.85
CA LEU A 38 -2.52 -1.79 10.77
C LEU A 38 -1.67 -0.90 9.86
N VAL A 39 -2.24 -0.48 8.73
CA VAL A 39 -1.59 0.49 7.85
C VAL A 39 -2.12 1.90 8.06
N GLY A 40 -3.36 2.04 8.54
CA GLY A 40 -3.99 3.35 8.70
C GLY A 40 -4.38 3.99 7.36
N LYS A 41 -5.14 5.08 7.43
CA LYS A 41 -5.70 5.77 6.25
C LYS A 41 -4.82 6.91 5.73
N ASP A 42 -3.82 7.32 6.51
CA ASP A 42 -3.03 8.52 6.24
C ASP A 42 -1.93 8.28 5.21
N TYR A 43 -1.59 7.01 4.96
CA TYR A 43 -0.72 6.59 3.88
C TYR A 43 -1.51 6.34 2.60
N SER A 44 -0.83 6.51 1.47
CA SER A 44 -1.39 6.36 0.13
C SER A 44 -1.07 4.99 -0.48
N HIS A 45 0.08 4.42 -0.12
CA HIS A 45 0.62 3.21 -0.70
C HIS A 45 1.30 2.31 0.34
N VAL A 46 1.37 1.02 0.00
CA VAL A 46 2.20 0.02 0.66
C VAL A 46 3.14 -0.57 -0.37
N TYR A 47 4.43 -0.54 -0.08
CA TYR A 47 5.46 -1.28 -0.81
C TYR A 47 5.65 -2.63 -0.15
N LEU A 48 5.62 -3.70 -0.94
CA LEU A 48 5.78 -5.07 -0.47
C LEU A 48 6.84 -5.80 -1.28
N GLN A 49 7.72 -6.52 -0.60
CA GLN A 49 8.62 -7.50 -1.21
C GLN A 49 8.52 -8.83 -0.43
N PRO A 50 7.63 -9.74 -0.89
CA PRO A 50 7.51 -11.07 -0.31
C PRO A 50 8.53 -12.04 -0.91
N ASP A 51 9.19 -12.86 -0.08
CA ASP A 51 10.14 -13.87 -0.56
C ASP A 51 9.43 -15.08 -1.23
N ASN A 52 8.20 -15.39 -0.79
CA ASN A 52 7.33 -16.44 -1.34
C ASN A 52 5.93 -15.87 -1.66
N ASP A 53 5.17 -16.54 -2.54
CA ASP A 53 3.80 -16.14 -2.90
C ASP A 53 2.91 -15.92 -1.67
N ILE A 54 2.12 -14.85 -1.71
CA ILE A 54 1.19 -14.48 -0.63
C ILE A 54 -0.17 -14.07 -1.20
N TYR A 55 -1.23 -14.44 -0.49
CA TYR A 55 -2.54 -13.81 -0.61
C TYR A 55 -2.56 -12.49 0.17
N PHE A 56 -3.34 -11.53 -0.30
CA PHE A 56 -3.58 -10.30 0.43
C PHE A 56 -5.03 -9.82 0.32
N THR A 57 -5.47 -9.05 1.32
CA THR A 57 -6.72 -8.30 1.28
C THR A 57 -6.64 -7.05 2.14
N TRP A 58 -7.57 -6.13 1.91
CA TRP A 58 -7.81 -4.97 2.78
C TRP A 58 -8.99 -5.28 3.70
N ALA A 59 -8.89 -4.85 4.95
CA ALA A 59 -9.92 -5.05 5.96
C ALA A 59 -10.07 -3.81 6.85
N THR A 60 -11.21 -3.72 7.53
CA THR A 60 -11.50 -2.65 8.52
C THR A 60 -11.45 -3.16 9.95
N SER A 61 -11.31 -4.48 10.14
CA SER A 61 -11.06 -5.14 11.42
C SER A 61 -9.82 -6.02 11.37
N ASP A 62 -9.29 -6.38 12.53
CA ASP A 62 -8.18 -7.32 12.67
C ASP A 62 -8.62 -8.79 12.65
N SER A 63 -9.92 -9.04 12.81
CA SER A 63 -10.55 -10.37 12.82
C SER A 63 -10.96 -10.89 11.44
N ASP A 64 -10.97 -10.02 10.42
CA ASP A 64 -11.24 -10.47 9.05
C ASP A 64 -10.15 -11.47 8.63
N ALA A 65 -10.50 -12.48 7.84
CA ALA A 65 -9.56 -13.54 7.46
C ALA A 65 -9.51 -13.69 5.93
N ILE A 66 -8.35 -14.09 5.43
CA ILE A 66 -8.16 -14.34 4.01
C ILE A 66 -8.98 -15.57 3.59
N ASN A 67 -9.82 -15.36 2.58
CA ASN A 67 -10.44 -16.41 1.78
C ASN A 67 -9.57 -16.68 0.55
N THR A 68 -8.75 -17.72 0.61
CA THR A 68 -7.80 -18.08 -0.46
C THR A 68 -8.45 -18.43 -1.80
N SER A 69 -9.77 -18.65 -1.84
CA SER A 69 -10.52 -18.87 -3.08
C SER A 69 -10.92 -17.56 -3.77
N ASN A 70 -11.02 -16.46 -3.04
CA ASN A 70 -11.53 -15.18 -3.56
C ASN A 70 -10.52 -14.03 -3.50
N ASN A 71 -9.50 -14.11 -2.63
CA ASN A 71 -8.51 -13.06 -2.50
C ASN A 71 -7.42 -13.14 -3.56
N HIS A 72 -6.91 -11.97 -3.93
CA HIS A 72 -5.81 -11.85 -4.87
C HIS A 72 -4.51 -12.32 -4.24
N PHE A 73 -3.53 -12.64 -5.09
CA PHE A 73 -2.20 -13.02 -4.66
C PHE A 73 -1.13 -12.21 -5.39
N ILE A 74 0.03 -12.16 -4.74
CA ILE A 74 1.26 -11.57 -5.24
C ILE A 74 2.28 -12.70 -5.34
N LEU A 75 3.05 -12.70 -6.43
CA LEU A 75 4.14 -13.66 -6.61
C LEU A 75 5.33 -13.26 -5.73
N GLY A 76 5.94 -14.25 -5.07
CA GLY A 76 7.15 -14.04 -4.29
C GLY A 76 8.39 -13.85 -5.16
N GLY A 77 9.47 -13.36 -4.55
CA GLY A 77 10.80 -13.34 -5.13
C GLY A 77 11.52 -12.01 -4.92
N SER A 78 12.15 -11.49 -5.97
CA SER A 78 12.94 -10.26 -5.92
C SER A 78 12.12 -8.99 -6.22
N ASP A 79 10.88 -9.13 -6.65
CA ASP A 79 10.07 -8.02 -7.13
C ASP A 79 9.49 -7.20 -5.98
N ILE A 80 9.42 -5.89 -6.20
CA ILE A 80 8.77 -4.95 -5.29
C ILE A 80 7.42 -4.58 -5.89
N TYR A 81 6.36 -4.80 -5.12
CA TYR A 81 4.98 -4.49 -5.47
C TYR A 81 4.54 -3.21 -4.77
N ILE A 82 3.78 -2.38 -5.48
CA ILE A 82 3.21 -1.14 -4.96
C ILE A 82 1.70 -1.30 -4.95
N LEU A 83 1.11 -1.34 -3.75
CA LEU A 83 -0.33 -1.43 -3.57
C LEU A 83 -0.88 -0.09 -3.11
N ARG A 84 -1.97 0.37 -3.72
CA ARG A 84 -2.67 1.57 -3.26
C ARG A 84 -3.56 1.22 -2.06
N ILE A 85 -3.47 2.02 -0.99
CA ILE A 85 -4.34 1.89 0.18
C ILE A 85 -5.74 2.38 -0.21
N PRO A 86 -6.78 1.55 -0.05
CA PRO A 86 -8.13 1.92 -0.46
C PRO A 86 -8.67 3.05 0.40
N GLN A 87 -9.17 4.09 -0.26
CA GLN A 87 -9.76 5.24 0.38
C GLN A 87 -11.27 5.00 0.55
N GLY A 88 -11.82 5.32 1.72
CA GLY A 88 -13.26 5.26 1.98
C GLY A 88 -13.82 3.91 2.46
N ILE A 89 -12.97 2.92 2.76
CA ILE A 89 -13.43 1.65 3.37
C ILE A 89 -13.69 1.78 4.88
N GLY A 90 -13.06 2.75 5.55
CA GLY A 90 -13.19 2.98 6.98
C GLY A 90 -12.10 3.90 7.53
N ALA A 91 -12.19 4.27 8.81
CA ALA A 91 -11.16 5.07 9.49
C ALA A 91 -9.90 4.25 9.80
N THR A 92 -10.08 2.94 10.01
CA THR A 92 -9.02 1.98 10.29
C THR A 92 -8.89 1.06 9.09
N VAL A 93 -7.67 0.96 8.55
CA VAL A 93 -7.37 0.10 7.41
C VAL A 93 -6.28 -0.88 7.82
N TYR A 94 -6.56 -2.16 7.63
CA TYR A 94 -5.63 -3.24 7.83
C TYR A 94 -5.25 -3.85 6.48
N LEU A 95 -3.96 -4.15 6.34
CA LEU A 95 -3.46 -5.06 5.32
C LEU A 95 -3.37 -6.45 5.95
N GLN A 96 -4.07 -7.40 5.34
CA GLN A 96 -4.05 -8.79 5.76
C GLN A 96 -3.32 -9.62 4.73
N LEU A 97 -2.46 -10.51 5.21
CA LEU A 97 -1.54 -11.32 4.40
C LEU A 97 -1.60 -12.78 4.86
N GLN A 98 -1.49 -13.73 3.93
CA GLN A 98 -1.39 -15.16 4.24
C GLN A 98 -0.59 -15.84 3.16
N ARG A 99 0.21 -16.85 3.52
CA ARG A 99 1.05 -17.54 2.52
C ARG A 99 0.17 -18.27 1.50
N LYS A 100 0.61 -18.29 0.25
CA LYS A 100 -0.04 -19.07 -0.80
C LYS A 100 0.67 -20.42 -0.97
N GLY A 101 0.20 -21.41 -0.21
CA GLY A 101 0.80 -22.75 -0.17
C GLY A 101 2.24 -22.73 0.38
N GLY A 102 2.97 -23.83 0.18
CA GLY A 102 4.43 -23.87 0.39
C GLY A 102 4.91 -23.60 1.81
N THR A 103 5.99 -22.81 1.91
CA THR A 103 6.65 -22.38 3.16
C THR A 103 6.28 -20.94 3.49
N ASP A 104 6.57 -20.52 4.71
CA ASP A 104 6.27 -19.16 5.17
C ASP A 104 7.06 -18.12 4.34
N SER A 105 6.46 -16.94 4.15
CA SER A 105 7.05 -15.84 3.39
C SER A 105 7.55 -14.76 4.35
N THR A 106 8.79 -14.32 4.18
CA THR A 106 9.23 -13.07 4.79
C THR A 106 8.80 -11.93 3.87
N VAL A 107 8.02 -10.99 4.40
CA VAL A 107 7.51 -9.84 3.65
C VAL A 107 8.13 -8.58 4.21
N ARG A 108 8.93 -7.90 3.38
CA ARG A 108 9.48 -6.57 3.70
C ARG A 108 8.45 -5.54 3.27
N MET A 109 8.08 -4.65 4.20
CA MET A 109 6.98 -3.71 3.99
C MET A 109 7.38 -2.27 4.31
N THR A 110 6.89 -1.31 3.51
CA THR A 110 7.05 0.12 3.79
C THR A 110 5.76 0.85 3.45
N LEU A 111 5.33 1.76 4.32
CA LEU A 111 4.15 2.61 4.12
C LEU A 111 4.59 3.98 3.61
N ALA A 112 3.83 4.57 2.67
CA ALA A 112 4.10 5.90 2.11
C ALA A 112 2.84 6.65 1.65
#